data_AF-A0A3M1M835-F1
#
_entry.id   AF-A0A3M1M835-F1
#
_cell.length_a   1.000
_cell.length_b   1.000
_cell.length_c   1.000
_cell.angle_alpha   90.00
_cell.angle_beta   90.00
_cell.angle_gamma   90.00
#
_symmetry.space_group_name_H-M   'P 1'
#
loop_
_entity.id
_entity.type
_entity.pdbx_description
1 polymer ?
#
loop_
_entity_poly.entity_id
_entity_poly.type
_entity_poly.pdbx_seq_one_letter_code
_entity_poly.pdbx_strand_id
1 'polypeptide(L)'
;MRALVLLVNRLIWFAPTLIGLMVITFAISHIIPADPVALFAGENATPEQIAELRARYGFDQPVLVQLWNYFLGVLQGEFGISLYTQRPIAEDLLARMPATLELAFVAIILSAVIGIPLGVLAAVRRNSWLDHGLRIFTVSGLAIAAFWLAILLQLLLAMEFGWTPLQGRIDGWGPDEITGFFLVDSAIVGDWDVFWNAAHHMVLPAITLAFPAMATVMRFTRAGVLDAINSNYVDYQQAMGIPRRIVIWRYVLRNALIGTVTQLGL
;
A
#
# COMPACT_ATOMS: atom_id res chain seq x y z
N MET A 1 -18.77 17.71 -14.51
CA MET A 1 -19.64 16.57 -14.89
C MET A 1 -18.88 15.25 -15.00
N ARG A 2 -17.87 15.08 -15.87
CA ARG A 2 -17.14 13.80 -16.01
C ARG A 2 -16.53 13.26 -14.70
N ALA A 3 -15.93 14.13 -13.88
CA ALA A 3 -15.38 13.73 -12.58
C ALA A 3 -16.45 13.19 -11.61
N LEU A 4 -17.64 13.80 -11.61
CA LEU A 4 -18.75 13.40 -10.75
C LEU A 4 -19.33 12.04 -11.19
N VAL A 5 -19.44 11.81 -12.51
CA VAL A 5 -19.82 10.49 -13.05
C VAL A 5 -18.80 9.41 -12.66
N LEU A 6 -17.49 9.72 -12.72
CA LEU A 6 -16.45 8.77 -12.29
C LEU A 6 -16.52 8.46 -10.80
N LEU A 7 -16.74 9.48 -9.95
CA LEU A 7 -16.89 9.30 -8.51
C LEU A 7 -18.11 8.44 -8.18
N VAL A 8 -19.26 8.75 -8.79
CA VAL A 8 -20.49 7.98 -8.60
C VAL A 8 -20.32 6.54 -9.08
N ASN A 9 -19.72 6.31 -10.24
CA ASN A 9 -19.45 4.95 -10.72
C ASN A 9 -18.52 4.19 -9.77
N ARG A 10 -17.49 4.83 -9.21
CA ARG A 10 -16.61 4.21 -8.22
C ARG A 10 -17.36 3.86 -6.94
N LEU A 11 -18.20 4.76 -6.44
CA LEU A 11 -19.06 4.53 -5.26
C LEU A 11 -20.05 3.37 -5.48
N ILE A 12 -20.64 3.29 -6.67
CA ILE A 12 -21.55 2.20 -7.03
C ILE A 12 -20.82 0.86 -7.05
N TRP A 13 -19.60 0.80 -7.61
CA TRP A 13 -18.80 -0.42 -7.62
C TRP A 13 -18.18 -0.75 -6.26
N PHE A 14 -17.95 0.24 -5.40
CA PHE A 14 -17.40 0.06 -4.08
C PHE A 14 -18.31 -0.79 -3.18
N ALA A 15 -19.61 -0.55 -3.20
CA ALA A 15 -20.59 -1.30 -2.39
C ALA A 15 -20.59 -2.82 -2.67
N PRO A 16 -20.77 -3.33 -3.91
CA PRO A 16 -20.73 -4.76 -4.18
C PRO A 16 -19.36 -5.37 -3.95
N THR A 17 -18.26 -4.63 -4.16
CA THR A 17 -16.91 -5.11 -3.82
C THR A 17 -16.76 -5.30 -2.31
N LEU A 18 -17.21 -4.34 -1.49
CA LEU A 18 -17.20 -4.49 -0.03
C LEU A 18 -18.08 -5.64 0.44
N ILE A 19 -19.30 -5.76 -0.10
CA ILE A 19 -20.20 -6.86 0.24
C ILE A 19 -19.55 -8.20 -0.11
N GLY A 20 -18.99 -8.31 -1.32
CA GLY A 20 -18.26 -9.50 -1.75
C GLY A 20 -17.08 -9.82 -0.82
N LEU A 21 -16.28 -8.81 -0.46
CA LEU A 21 -15.18 -8.97 0.48
C LEU A 21 -15.67 -9.46 1.85
N MET A 22 -16.72 -8.85 2.40
CA MET A 22 -17.31 -9.24 3.69
C MET A 22 -17.81 -10.67 3.68
N VAL A 23 -18.53 -11.09 2.63
CA VAL A 23 -18.99 -12.48 2.47
C VAL A 23 -17.79 -13.42 2.41
N ILE A 24 -16.76 -13.09 1.62
CA ILE A 24 -15.56 -13.93 1.48
C ILE A 24 -14.83 -14.04 2.83
N THR A 25 -14.58 -12.93 3.52
CA THR A 25 -13.89 -12.95 4.82
C THR A 25 -14.68 -13.70 5.88
N PHE A 26 -16.00 -13.55 5.89
CA PHE A 26 -16.90 -14.27 6.79
C PHE A 26 -16.92 -15.77 6.47
N ALA A 27 -16.96 -16.15 5.19
CA ALA A 27 -16.90 -17.55 4.78
C ALA A 27 -15.56 -18.17 5.18
N ILE A 28 -14.45 -17.46 4.97
CA ILE A 28 -13.11 -17.91 5.38
C ILE A 28 -13.07 -18.12 6.90
N SER A 29 -13.62 -17.21 7.70
CA SER A 29 -13.63 -17.35 9.16
C SER A 29 -14.45 -18.56 9.65
N HIS A 30 -15.43 -19.03 8.87
CA HIS A 30 -16.25 -20.20 9.20
C HIS A 30 -15.70 -21.52 8.63
N ILE A 31 -14.92 -21.46 7.54
CA ILE A 31 -14.36 -22.65 6.87
C ILE A 31 -13.05 -23.09 7.55
N ILE A 32 -12.26 -22.16 8.09
CA ILE A 32 -11.02 -22.51 8.78
C ILE A 32 -11.40 -23.34 10.04
N PRO A 33 -10.91 -24.59 10.21
CA PRO A 33 -11.39 -25.58 11.19
C PRO A 33 -11.21 -25.25 12.69
N ALA A 34 -10.91 -24.01 13.01
CA ALA A 34 -10.71 -23.48 14.34
C ALA A 34 -12.06 -22.97 14.86
N ASP A 35 -12.65 -23.61 15.86
CA ASP A 35 -13.81 -23.03 16.57
C ASP A 35 -13.35 -21.73 17.25
N PRO A 36 -13.77 -20.55 16.75
CA PRO A 36 -13.26 -19.27 17.24
C PRO A 36 -13.66 -19.04 18.70
N VAL A 37 -14.78 -19.61 19.13
CA VAL A 37 -15.26 -19.47 20.50
C VAL A 37 -14.48 -20.38 21.44
N ALA A 38 -14.17 -21.62 21.03
CA ALA A 38 -13.33 -22.50 21.84
C ALA A 38 -11.88 -21.97 21.96
N LEU A 39 -11.32 -21.43 20.87
CA LEU A 39 -10.03 -20.75 20.90
C LEU A 39 -10.02 -19.54 21.84
N PHE A 40 -11.09 -18.73 21.81
CA PHE A 40 -11.23 -17.58 22.68
C PHE A 40 -11.44 -17.97 24.16
N ALA A 41 -12.24 -19.01 24.41
CA ALA A 41 -12.47 -19.51 25.76
C ALA A 41 -11.18 -20.08 26.39
N GLY A 42 -10.26 -20.56 25.55
CA GLY A 42 -8.97 -21.12 25.95
C GLY A 42 -9.03 -22.63 26.19
N GLU A 43 -7.88 -23.29 26.19
CA GLU A 43 -7.77 -24.75 26.27
C GLU A 43 -8.38 -25.36 27.55
N ASN A 44 -8.52 -24.56 28.62
CA ASN A 44 -9.05 -24.98 29.92
C ASN A 44 -10.52 -24.60 30.14
N ALA A 45 -11.21 -23.99 29.17
CA ALA A 45 -12.60 -23.57 29.34
C ALA A 45 -13.54 -24.76 29.50
N THR A 46 -14.48 -24.66 30.44
CA THR A 46 -15.50 -25.70 30.60
C THR A 46 -16.51 -25.63 29.45
N PRO A 47 -17.16 -26.75 29.09
CA PRO A 47 -18.19 -26.75 28.03
C PRO A 47 -19.31 -25.73 28.28
N GLU A 48 -19.65 -25.46 29.54
CA GLU A 48 -20.66 -24.46 29.93
C GLU A 48 -20.20 -23.03 29.59
N GLN A 49 -18.93 -22.71 29.85
CA GLN A 49 -18.35 -21.40 29.53
C GLN A 49 -18.30 -21.17 28.01
N ILE A 50 -17.97 -22.22 27.24
CA ILE A 50 -17.97 -22.15 25.77
C ILE A 50 -19.40 -21.92 25.25
N ALA A 51 -20.39 -22.61 25.81
CA ALA A 51 -21.79 -22.43 25.42
C ALA A 51 -22.31 -21.02 25.74
N GLU A 52 -21.95 -20.46 26.90
CA GLU A 52 -22.27 -19.08 27.28
C GLU A 52 -21.68 -18.07 26.29
N LEU A 53 -20.40 -18.25 25.94
CA LEU A 53 -19.73 -17.37 24.98
C LEU A 53 -20.32 -17.47 23.57
N ARG A 54 -20.73 -18.67 23.14
CA ARG A 54 -21.42 -18.85 21.84
C ARG A 54 -22.72 -18.08 21.79
N ALA A 55 -23.53 -18.15 22.84
CA ALA A 55 -24.78 -17.39 22.92
C ALA A 55 -24.52 -15.87 22.98
N ARG A 56 -23.48 -15.44 23.72
CA ARG A 56 -23.13 -14.03 23.86
C ARG A 56 -22.71 -13.37 22.55
N TYR A 57 -21.97 -14.08 21.72
CA TYR A 57 -21.46 -13.58 20.43
C TYR A 57 -22.34 -13.97 19.23
N GLY A 58 -23.46 -14.68 19.46
CA GLY A 58 -24.40 -15.08 18.40
C GLY A 58 -23.91 -16.21 17.50
N PHE A 59 -22.88 -16.96 17.90
CA PHE A 59 -22.37 -18.12 17.15
C PHE A 59 -23.31 -19.34 17.22
N ASP A 60 -24.34 -19.30 18.06
CA ASP A 60 -25.44 -20.26 18.13
C ASP A 60 -26.52 -20.05 17.05
N GLN A 61 -26.51 -18.89 16.38
CA GLN A 61 -27.51 -18.53 15.37
C GLN A 61 -27.21 -19.18 14.00
N PRO A 62 -28.21 -19.33 13.12
CA PRO A 62 -27.95 -19.78 11.75
C PRO A 62 -26.95 -18.87 11.02
N VAL A 63 -26.06 -19.46 10.22
CA VAL A 63 -24.95 -18.76 9.53
C VAL A 63 -25.41 -17.54 8.72
N LEU A 64 -26.58 -17.62 8.08
CA LEU A 64 -27.16 -16.50 7.33
C LEU A 64 -27.57 -15.33 8.24
N VAL A 65 -28.06 -15.61 9.46
CA VAL A 65 -28.41 -14.59 10.45
C VAL A 65 -27.15 -13.94 11.00
N GLN A 66 -26.12 -14.73 11.28
CA GLN A 66 -24.81 -14.21 11.70
C GLN A 66 -24.21 -13.26 10.65
N LEU A 67 -24.24 -13.66 9.37
CA LEU A 67 -23.78 -12.82 8.27
C LEU A 67 -24.58 -11.52 8.18
N TRP A 68 -25.91 -11.60 8.30
CA TRP A 68 -26.78 -10.42 8.26
C TRP A 68 -26.51 -9.45 9.42
N ASN A 69 -26.35 -9.97 10.64
CA ASN A 69 -26.01 -9.18 11.81
C ASN A 69 -24.63 -8.52 11.67
N TYR A 70 -23.64 -9.25 11.14
CA TYR A 70 -22.33 -8.71 10.82
C TYR A 70 -22.42 -7.54 9.81
N PHE A 71 -23.22 -7.71 8.75
CA PHE A 71 -23.47 -6.64 7.78
C PHE A 71 -24.08 -5.40 8.41
N LEU A 72 -25.15 -5.56 9.20
CA LEU A 72 -25.80 -4.45 9.87
C LEU A 72 -24.88 -3.75 10.87
N GLY A 73 -24.11 -4.51 11.66
CA GLY A 73 -23.14 -3.96 12.61
C GLY A 73 -22.09 -3.10 11.92
N VAL A 74 -21.46 -3.60 10.85
CA VAL A 74 -20.47 -2.83 10.08
C VAL A 74 -21.07 -1.56 9.49
N LEU A 75 -22.31 -1.60 8.99
CA LEU A 75 -22.99 -0.40 8.48
C LEU A 75 -23.31 0.63 9.57
N GLN A 76 -23.50 0.19 10.81
CA GLN A 76 -23.71 1.05 11.99
C GLN A 76 -22.39 1.54 12.60
N GLY A 77 -21.24 1.09 12.10
CA GLY A 77 -19.92 1.38 12.65
C GLY A 77 -19.51 0.46 13.82
N GLU A 78 -20.30 -0.57 14.10
CA GLU A 78 -20.01 -1.59 15.11
C GLU A 78 -19.24 -2.76 14.48
N PHE A 79 -17.92 -2.68 14.52
CA PHE A 79 -17.04 -3.73 13.99
C PHE A 79 -16.89 -4.95 14.92
N GLY A 80 -17.41 -4.85 16.15
CA GLY A 80 -17.27 -5.87 17.19
C GLY A 80 -16.01 -5.74 18.05
N ILE A 81 -15.82 -6.73 18.92
CA ILE A 81 -14.67 -6.82 19.83
C ILE A 81 -13.69 -7.85 19.27
N SER A 82 -12.40 -7.52 19.29
CA SER A 82 -11.34 -8.43 18.91
C SER A 82 -11.20 -9.55 19.95
N LEU A 83 -11.26 -10.80 19.51
CA LEU A 83 -11.05 -11.96 20.37
C LEU A 83 -9.61 -12.04 20.92
N TYR A 84 -8.67 -11.33 20.28
CA TYR A 84 -7.26 -11.34 20.67
C TYR A 84 -6.90 -10.22 21.65
N THR A 85 -7.28 -8.97 21.32
CA THR A 85 -6.91 -7.78 22.10
C THR A 85 -7.98 -7.40 23.13
N GLN A 86 -9.18 -7.99 23.05
CA GLN A 86 -10.34 -7.67 23.89
C GLN A 86 -10.78 -6.20 23.82
N ARG A 87 -10.40 -5.51 22.75
CA ARG A 87 -10.77 -4.11 22.48
C ARG A 87 -11.72 -4.01 21.28
N PRO A 88 -12.47 -2.90 21.16
CA PRO A 88 -13.19 -2.60 19.95
C PRO A 88 -12.26 -2.64 18.74
N ILE A 89 -12.63 -3.40 17.70
CA ILE A 89 -11.80 -3.55 16.49
C ILE A 89 -11.55 -2.19 15.83
N ALA A 90 -12.49 -1.25 15.94
CA ALA A 90 -12.32 0.12 15.48
C ALA A 90 -11.08 0.82 16.08
N GLU A 91 -10.82 0.64 17.38
CA GLU A 91 -9.67 1.25 18.05
C GLU A 91 -8.35 0.65 17.55
N ASP A 92 -8.30 -0.68 17.40
CA ASP A 92 -7.11 -1.37 16.86
C ASP A 92 -6.81 -0.95 15.42
N LEU A 93 -7.86 -0.78 14.60
CA LEU A 93 -7.72 -0.29 13.22
C LEU A 93 -7.24 1.17 13.19
N LEU A 94 -7.83 2.04 14.01
CA LEU A 94 -7.43 3.44 14.10
C LEU A 94 -5.99 3.60 14.59
N ALA A 95 -5.55 2.81 15.57
CA ALA A 95 -4.18 2.85 16.08
C ALA A 95 -3.14 2.42 15.03
N ARG A 96 -3.51 1.52 14.10
CA ARG A 96 -2.60 1.00 13.04
C ARG A 96 -2.69 1.77 11.72
N MET A 97 -3.75 2.56 11.53
CA MET A 97 -4.00 3.29 10.30
C MET A 97 -2.86 4.27 9.95
N PRO A 98 -2.34 5.11 10.88
CA PRO A 98 -1.26 6.04 10.56
C PRO A 98 -0.03 5.35 10.02
N ALA A 99 0.40 4.25 10.65
CA ALA A 99 1.56 3.47 10.20
C ALA A 99 1.39 2.92 8.77
N THR A 100 0.19 2.42 8.47
CA THR A 100 -0.13 1.86 7.14
C THR A 100 -0.13 2.96 6.07
N LEU A 101 -0.75 4.09 6.38
CA LEU A 101 -0.79 5.25 5.48
C LEU A 101 0.61 5.83 5.27
N GLU A 102 1.39 5.98 6.34
CA GLU A 102 2.76 6.47 6.31
C GLU A 102 3.61 5.66 5.33
N LEU A 103 3.59 4.33 5.51
CA LEU A 103 4.33 3.40 4.65
C LEU A 103 3.84 3.46 3.19
N ALA A 104 2.52 3.48 2.97
CA ALA A 104 1.94 3.56 1.64
C ALA A 104 2.35 4.85 0.92
N PHE A 105 2.27 6.00 1.60
CA PHE A 105 2.70 7.28 1.04
C PHE A 105 4.19 7.30 0.72
N VAL A 106 5.03 6.79 1.62
CA VAL A 106 6.48 6.71 1.37
C VAL A 106 6.78 5.81 0.17
N ALA A 107 6.12 4.66 0.04
CA ALA A 107 6.29 3.77 -1.10
C ALA A 107 5.83 4.43 -2.42
N ILE A 108 4.70 5.15 -2.42
CA ILE A 108 4.19 5.90 -3.57
C ILE A 108 5.19 7.00 -3.96
N ILE A 109 5.64 7.80 -3.00
CA ILE A 109 6.62 8.88 -3.24
C ILE A 109 7.91 8.30 -3.81
N LEU A 110 8.46 7.25 -3.19
CA LEU A 110 9.67 6.58 -3.66
C LEU A 110 9.48 6.05 -5.09
N SER A 111 8.32 5.45 -5.36
CA SER A 111 8.03 4.92 -6.69
C SER A 111 7.91 5.99 -7.77
N ALA A 112 7.33 7.14 -7.45
CA ALA A 112 7.20 8.27 -8.36
C ALA A 112 8.54 8.98 -8.56
N VAL A 113 9.25 9.31 -7.48
CA VAL A 113 10.52 10.04 -7.50
C VAL A 113 11.61 9.27 -8.23
N ILE A 114 11.61 7.94 -8.17
CA ILE A 114 12.59 7.11 -8.88
C ILE A 114 12.04 6.64 -10.24
N GLY A 115 10.81 6.11 -10.26
CA GLY A 115 10.23 5.50 -11.46
C GLY A 115 10.02 6.50 -12.60
N ILE A 116 9.57 7.73 -12.30
CA ILE A 116 9.32 8.75 -13.33
C ILE A 116 10.65 9.16 -14.01
N PRO A 117 11.71 9.58 -13.28
CA PRO A 117 12.97 9.94 -13.93
C PRO A 117 13.60 8.81 -14.72
N LEU A 118 13.60 7.59 -14.18
CA LEU A 118 14.14 6.43 -14.89
C LEU A 118 13.33 6.09 -16.15
N GLY A 119 12.00 6.24 -16.10
CA GLY A 119 11.13 6.05 -17.26
C GLY A 119 11.38 7.08 -18.36
N VAL A 120 11.55 8.36 -18.01
CA VAL A 120 11.96 9.41 -18.94
C VAL A 120 13.32 9.08 -19.55
N LEU A 121 14.29 8.69 -18.73
CA LEU A 121 15.65 8.42 -19.19
C LEU A 121 15.72 7.18 -20.11
N ALA A 122 14.96 6.13 -19.81
CA ALA A 122 14.80 4.96 -20.67
C ALA A 122 14.18 5.31 -22.03
N ALA A 123 13.20 6.21 -22.06
CA ALA A 123 12.55 6.66 -23.29
C ALA A 123 13.47 7.54 -24.14
N VAL A 124 14.16 8.51 -23.53
CA VAL A 124 15.05 9.43 -24.24
C VAL A 124 16.27 8.71 -24.81
N ARG A 125 16.79 7.70 -24.10
CA ARG A 125 17.89 6.84 -24.55
C ARG A 125 17.39 5.49 -25.06
N ARG A 126 16.28 5.49 -25.81
CA ARG A 126 15.69 4.28 -26.39
C ARG A 126 16.73 3.44 -27.12
N ASN A 127 16.70 2.13 -26.91
CA ASN A 127 17.62 1.14 -27.49
C ASN A 127 19.10 1.30 -27.07
N SER A 128 19.39 2.10 -26.05
CA SER A 128 20.71 2.12 -25.42
C SER A 128 20.85 1.02 -24.36
N TRP A 129 22.09 0.72 -23.96
CA TRP A 129 22.37 -0.18 -22.83
C TRP A 129 21.62 0.21 -21.55
N LEU A 130 21.41 1.50 -21.31
CA LEU A 130 20.62 1.97 -20.18
C LEU A 130 19.15 1.57 -20.29
N ASP A 131 18.54 1.71 -21.48
CA ASP A 131 17.17 1.26 -21.73
C ASP A 131 17.05 -0.26 -21.60
N HIS A 132 18.05 -1.03 -22.05
CA HIS A 132 18.10 -2.48 -21.83
C HIS A 132 18.15 -2.85 -20.34
N GLY A 133 19.04 -2.21 -19.56
CA GLY A 133 19.14 -2.45 -18.11
C GLY A 133 17.87 -2.08 -17.36
N LEU A 134 17.27 -0.93 -17.68
CA LEU A 134 16.00 -0.49 -17.09
C LEU A 134 14.83 -1.39 -17.48
N ARG A 135 14.82 -1.97 -18.69
CA ARG A 135 13.83 -2.97 -19.06
C ARG A 135 13.94 -4.24 -18.22
N ILE A 136 15.15 -4.74 -18.00
CA ILE A 136 15.37 -5.89 -17.11
C ILE A 136 14.82 -5.56 -15.72
N PHE A 137 15.14 -4.38 -15.18
CA PHE A 137 14.59 -3.92 -13.92
C PHE A 137 13.05 -3.89 -13.93
N THR A 138 12.40 -3.32 -14.96
CA THR A 138 10.92 -3.32 -15.02
C THR A 138 10.34 -4.72 -15.06
N VAL A 139 10.95 -5.63 -15.82
CA VAL A 139 10.44 -7.00 -15.98
C VAL A 139 10.60 -7.74 -14.66
N SER A 140 11.74 -7.61 -13.99
CA SER A 140 11.98 -8.17 -12.67
C SER A 140 10.99 -7.62 -11.64
N GLY A 141 10.76 -6.31 -11.60
CA GLY A 141 9.82 -5.69 -10.65
C GLY A 141 8.36 -6.12 -10.84
N LEU A 142 7.97 -6.47 -12.06
CA LEU A 142 6.63 -6.97 -12.35
C LEU A 142 6.50 -8.49 -12.15
N ALA A 143 7.60 -9.24 -12.29
CA ALA A 143 7.59 -10.71 -12.20
C ALA A 143 7.87 -11.24 -10.80
N ILE A 144 8.68 -10.53 -10.01
CA ILE A 144 9.04 -10.95 -8.66
C ILE A 144 7.87 -10.68 -7.71
N ALA A 145 7.47 -11.71 -6.96
CA ALA A 145 6.46 -11.57 -5.94
C ALA A 145 6.98 -10.72 -4.76
N ALA A 146 6.18 -9.74 -4.30
CA ALA A 146 6.59 -8.80 -3.27
C ALA A 146 6.97 -9.49 -1.95
N PHE A 147 6.25 -10.53 -1.54
CA PHE A 147 6.58 -11.28 -0.32
C PHE A 147 7.94 -12.00 -0.43
N TRP A 148 8.26 -12.54 -1.62
CA TRP A 148 9.53 -13.23 -1.84
C TRP A 148 10.69 -12.24 -1.83
N LEU A 149 10.50 -11.07 -2.46
CA LEU A 149 11.46 -9.97 -2.38
C LEU A 149 11.66 -9.52 -0.93
N ALA A 150 10.58 -9.39 -0.15
CA ALA A 150 10.64 -9.02 1.26
C ALA A 150 11.54 -9.99 2.04
N ILE A 151 11.32 -11.29 1.89
CA ILE A 151 12.10 -12.34 2.55
C ILE A 151 13.59 -12.24 2.17
N LEU A 152 13.90 -12.07 0.88
CA LEU A 152 15.30 -11.94 0.45
C LEU A 152 15.96 -10.67 0.98
N LEU A 153 15.25 -9.55 0.96
CA LEU A 153 15.77 -8.28 1.47
C LEU A 153 15.98 -8.37 2.99
N GLN A 154 15.07 -9.01 3.74
CA GLN A 154 15.26 -9.29 5.16
C GLN A 154 16.48 -10.18 5.41
N LEU A 155 16.63 -11.28 4.66
CA LEU A 155 17.76 -12.20 4.82
C LEU A 155 19.10 -11.50 4.55
N LEU A 156 19.19 -10.72 3.47
CA LEU A 156 20.44 -10.09 3.08
C LEU A 156 20.72 -8.80 3.86
N LEU A 157 19.77 -7.85 3.88
CA LEU A 157 20.01 -6.52 4.43
C LEU A 157 19.86 -6.47 5.94
N ALA A 158 18.94 -7.26 6.53
CA ALA A 158 18.73 -7.26 7.97
C ALA A 158 19.55 -8.34 8.67
N MET A 159 19.53 -9.58 8.20
CA MET A 159 20.16 -10.71 8.91
C MET A 159 21.65 -10.88 8.59
N GLU A 160 22.04 -10.86 7.31
CA GLU A 160 23.44 -11.06 6.90
C GLU A 160 24.28 -9.80 7.12
N PHE A 161 23.82 -8.66 6.58
CA PHE A 161 24.60 -7.42 6.64
C PHE A 161 24.34 -6.57 7.90
N GLY A 162 23.24 -6.80 8.61
CA GLY A 162 22.86 -5.99 9.78
C GLY A 162 22.65 -4.51 9.43
N TRP A 163 22.32 -4.18 8.17
CA TRP A 163 22.13 -2.81 7.74
C TRP A 163 20.81 -2.26 8.23
N THR A 164 19.71 -3.00 8.08
CA THR A 164 18.37 -2.52 8.43
C THR A 164 17.75 -3.32 9.57
N PRO A 165 16.87 -2.71 10.39
CA PRO A 165 16.09 -3.43 11.39
C PRO A 165 15.16 -4.49 10.75
N LEU A 166 14.88 -5.56 11.49
CA LEU A 166 14.01 -6.66 11.02
C LEU A 166 12.53 -6.41 11.31
N GLN A 167 12.22 -5.74 12.42
CA GLN A 167 10.87 -5.58 12.96
C GLN A 167 10.71 -4.25 13.68
N GLY A 168 9.45 -3.85 13.90
CA GLY A 168 9.12 -2.62 14.61
C GLY A 168 9.08 -1.38 13.71
N ARG A 169 8.67 -0.25 14.30
CA ARG A 169 8.66 1.07 13.65
C ARG A 169 9.83 1.96 14.11
N ILE A 170 10.42 1.63 15.25
CA ILE A 170 11.49 2.37 15.89
C ILE A 170 12.14 1.45 16.95
N ASP A 171 13.39 1.71 17.29
CA ASP A 171 14.03 1.14 18.48
C ASP A 171 13.62 1.92 19.73
N GLY A 172 12.99 1.25 20.70
CA GLY A 172 12.64 1.85 21.99
C GLY A 172 11.31 2.62 21.96
N TRP A 173 11.32 3.87 22.44
CA TRP A 173 10.12 4.69 22.60
C TRP A 173 9.91 5.57 21.37
N GLY A 174 8.66 5.62 20.88
CA GLY A 174 8.29 6.48 19.74
C GLY A 174 8.22 7.96 20.11
N PRO A 175 8.08 8.85 19.12
CA PRO A 175 7.82 10.27 19.36
C PRO A 175 6.48 10.45 20.08
N ASP A 176 6.31 11.62 20.72
CA ASP A 176 5.01 12.03 21.25
C ASP A 176 3.96 12.01 20.12
N GLU A 177 2.89 11.24 20.32
CA GLU A 177 1.88 11.02 19.29
C GLU A 177 1.00 12.27 19.11
N ILE A 178 1.24 13.01 18.03
CA ILE A 178 0.40 14.15 17.60
C ILE A 178 -0.51 13.70 16.46
N THR A 179 0.07 13.04 15.45
CA THR A 179 -0.64 12.56 14.26
C THR A 179 -0.61 11.04 14.12
N GLY A 180 0.30 10.35 14.82
CA GLY A 180 0.54 8.91 14.73
C GLY A 180 1.52 8.52 13.61
N PHE A 181 1.93 9.47 12.77
CA PHE A 181 2.96 9.31 11.75
C PHE A 181 4.32 9.58 12.39
N PHE A 182 5.15 8.54 12.55
CA PHE A 182 6.39 8.66 13.32
C PHE A 182 7.40 9.62 12.66
N LEU A 183 7.49 9.64 11.33
CA LEU A 183 8.35 10.56 10.59
C LEU A 183 7.87 12.01 10.67
N VAL A 184 6.56 12.23 10.70
CA VAL A 184 5.99 13.57 10.77
C VAL A 184 6.08 14.09 12.20
N ASP A 185 5.67 13.29 13.18
CA ASP A 185 5.66 13.66 14.59
C ASP A 185 7.09 13.95 15.09
N SER A 186 8.06 13.11 14.75
CA SER A 186 9.48 13.37 15.08
C SER A 186 10.03 14.64 14.43
N ALA A 187 9.67 14.92 13.17
CA ALA A 187 10.08 16.14 12.49
C ALA A 187 9.42 17.41 13.08
N ILE A 188 8.17 17.31 13.57
CA ILE A 188 7.45 18.41 14.23
C ILE A 188 8.07 18.72 15.59
N VAL A 189 8.33 17.68 16.39
CA VAL A 189 8.95 17.80 17.72
C VAL A 189 10.42 18.27 17.59
N GLY A 190 11.05 18.01 16.45
CA GLY A 190 12.45 18.35 16.19
C GLY A 190 13.44 17.31 16.72
N ASP A 191 12.96 16.09 17.02
CA ASP A 191 13.78 14.97 17.46
C ASP A 191 14.31 14.20 16.24
N TRP A 192 15.49 14.60 15.78
CA TRP A 192 16.12 14.03 14.60
C TRP A 192 16.68 12.61 14.82
N ASP A 193 16.96 12.24 16.07
CA ASP A 193 17.44 10.89 16.40
C ASP A 193 16.32 9.87 16.22
N VAL A 194 15.13 10.20 16.75
CA VAL A 194 13.89 9.43 16.56
C VAL A 194 13.47 9.42 15.08
N PHE A 195 13.55 10.55 14.39
CA PHE A 195 13.24 10.64 12.95
C PHE A 195 14.09 9.67 12.14
N TRP A 196 15.41 9.68 12.36
CA TRP A 196 16.31 8.85 11.56
C TRP A 196 16.21 7.38 11.93
N ASN A 197 15.95 7.07 13.20
CA ASN A 197 15.65 5.71 13.62
C ASN A 197 14.36 5.18 12.96
N ALA A 198 13.27 5.96 12.98
CA ALA A 198 12.01 5.59 12.33
C ALA A 198 12.16 5.46 10.80
N ALA A 199 12.90 6.37 10.17
CA ALA A 199 13.19 6.32 8.74
C ALA A 199 13.97 5.04 8.39
N HIS A 200 14.93 4.65 9.24
CA HIS A 200 15.72 3.46 9.05
C HIS A 200 14.89 2.17 9.10
N HIS A 201 13.94 2.07 10.03
CA HIS A 201 12.97 0.97 10.10
C HIS A 201 12.04 0.91 8.87
N MET A 202 11.82 2.06 8.23
CA MET A 202 10.94 2.15 7.07
C MET A 202 11.61 1.75 5.75
N VAL A 203 12.95 1.80 5.65
CA VAL A 203 13.70 1.57 4.42
C VAL A 203 13.32 0.23 3.77
N LEU A 204 13.40 -0.86 4.53
CA LEU A 204 13.18 -2.21 4.02
C LEU A 204 11.74 -2.44 3.52
N PRO A 205 10.69 -2.18 4.31
CA PRO A 205 9.32 -2.33 3.84
C PRO A 205 8.96 -1.33 2.73
N ALA A 206 9.47 -0.10 2.78
CA ALA A 206 9.22 0.90 1.74
C ALA A 206 9.83 0.48 0.40
N ILE A 207 11.08 0.01 0.37
CA ILE A 207 11.72 -0.49 -0.85
C ILE A 207 10.95 -1.70 -1.40
N THR A 208 10.58 -2.62 -0.52
CA THR A 208 9.85 -3.83 -0.90
C THR A 208 8.53 -3.50 -1.61
N LEU A 209 7.75 -2.57 -1.04
CA LEU A 209 6.48 -2.12 -1.63
C LEU A 209 6.69 -1.23 -2.85
N ALA A 210 7.68 -0.34 -2.82
CA ALA A 210 7.95 0.58 -3.91
C ALA A 210 8.52 -0.14 -5.14
N PHE A 211 9.18 -1.28 -5.01
CA PHE A 211 9.84 -1.96 -6.14
C PHE A 211 8.89 -2.33 -7.31
N PRO A 212 7.78 -3.08 -7.09
CA PRO A 212 6.82 -3.35 -8.16
C PRO A 212 6.13 -2.08 -8.67
N ALA A 213 5.85 -1.12 -7.78
CA ALA A 213 5.27 0.17 -8.15
C ALA A 213 6.22 0.99 -9.05
N MET A 214 7.51 1.05 -8.72
CA MET A 214 8.57 1.70 -9.50
C MET A 214 8.64 1.12 -10.91
N ALA A 215 8.59 -0.21 -11.03
CA ALA A 215 8.61 -0.88 -12.33
C ALA A 215 7.40 -0.50 -13.19
N THR A 216 6.21 -0.46 -12.59
CA THR A 216 4.98 -0.02 -13.25
C THR A 216 5.08 1.45 -13.69
N VAL A 217 5.40 2.35 -12.77
CA VAL A 217 5.54 3.80 -13.02
C VAL A 217 6.56 4.06 -14.12
N MET A 218 7.72 3.39 -14.07
CA MET A 218 8.76 3.50 -15.07
C MET A 218 8.29 3.05 -16.45
N ARG A 219 7.61 1.90 -16.53
CA ARG A 219 7.09 1.35 -17.79
C ARG A 219 6.08 2.29 -18.44
N PHE A 220 5.12 2.80 -17.66
CA PHE A 220 4.09 3.70 -18.17
C PHE A 220 4.62 5.10 -18.51
N THR A 221 5.52 5.64 -17.69
CA THR A 221 6.21 6.89 -18.00
C THR A 221 6.99 6.76 -19.30
N ARG A 222 7.74 5.66 -19.48
CA ARG A 222 8.50 5.40 -20.70
C ARG A 222 7.59 5.34 -21.93
N ALA A 223 6.48 4.59 -21.85
CA ALA A 223 5.52 4.50 -22.94
C ALA A 223 4.94 5.87 -23.30
N GLY A 224 4.44 6.61 -22.31
CA GLY A 224 3.87 7.95 -22.52
C GLY A 224 4.87 8.95 -23.10
N VAL A 225 6.15 8.91 -22.67
CA VAL A 225 7.20 9.78 -23.22
C VAL A 225 7.51 9.41 -24.66
N LEU A 226 7.58 8.11 -25.01
CA LEU A 226 7.81 7.67 -26.38
C LEU A 226 6.67 8.04 -27.33
N ASP A 227 5.43 8.03 -26.85
CA ASP A 227 4.28 8.45 -27.65
C ASP A 227 4.28 9.97 -27.83
N ALA A 228 4.57 10.72 -26.77
CA ALA A 228 4.54 12.17 -26.78
C ALA A 228 5.74 12.82 -27.51
N ILE A 229 6.91 12.17 -27.55
CA ILE A 229 8.12 12.75 -28.16
C ILE A 229 8.02 12.90 -29.69
N ASN A 230 7.16 12.11 -30.35
CA ASN A 230 6.99 12.11 -31.82
C ASN A 230 5.87 13.06 -32.30
N SER A 231 5.42 13.96 -31.43
CA SER A 231 4.29 14.84 -31.74
C SER A 231 4.73 16.19 -32.30
N ASN A 232 3.92 16.77 -33.20
CA ASN A 232 4.25 18.02 -33.92
C ASN A 232 4.60 19.21 -33.00
N TYR A 233 4.07 19.25 -31.77
CA TYR A 233 4.40 20.34 -30.84
C TYR A 233 5.85 20.28 -30.35
N VAL A 234 6.46 19.09 -30.32
CA VAL A 234 7.85 18.89 -29.90
C VAL A 234 8.79 19.49 -30.95
N ASP A 235 8.53 19.22 -32.24
CA ASP A 235 9.32 19.77 -33.35
C ASP A 235 9.17 21.29 -33.44
N TYR A 236 7.95 21.80 -33.28
CA TYR A 236 7.69 23.25 -33.22
C TYR A 236 8.47 23.92 -32.08
N GLN A 237 8.47 23.32 -30.88
CA GLN A 237 9.21 23.85 -29.72
C GLN A 237 10.73 23.83 -29.92
N GLN A 238 11.25 22.79 -30.58
CA GLN A 238 12.67 22.74 -30.93
C GLN A 238 13.04 23.77 -32.00
N ALA A 239 12.17 24.00 -33.00
CA ALA A 239 12.36 25.02 -34.03
C ALA A 239 12.33 26.44 -33.46
N MET A 240 11.57 26.68 -32.39
CA MET A 240 11.60 27.93 -31.62
C MET A 240 12.90 28.12 -30.79
N GLY A 241 13.82 27.15 -30.80
CA GLY A 241 15.08 27.22 -30.07
C GLY A 241 14.99 26.80 -28.59
N ILE A 242 13.88 26.19 -28.15
CA ILE A 242 13.76 25.71 -26.76
C ILE A 242 14.70 24.52 -26.55
N PRO A 243 15.56 24.52 -25.51
CA PRO A 243 16.47 23.42 -25.24
C PRO A 243 15.73 22.08 -25.09
N ARG A 244 16.24 21.03 -25.75
CA ARG A 244 15.64 19.67 -25.76
C ARG A 244 15.36 19.13 -24.35
N ARG A 245 16.21 19.44 -23.36
CA ARG A 245 16.02 19.05 -21.96
C ARG A 245 14.74 19.67 -21.37
N ILE A 246 14.47 20.94 -21.66
CA ILE A 246 13.27 21.63 -21.18
C ILE A 246 12.04 21.06 -21.89
N VAL A 247 12.11 20.83 -23.21
CA VAL A 247 11.03 20.19 -23.98
C VAL A 247 10.62 18.86 -23.36
N ILE A 248 11.60 17.99 -23.06
CA ILE A 248 11.35 16.67 -22.47
C ILE A 248 10.76 16.78 -21.06
N TRP A 249 11.45 17.45 -20.12
CA TRP A 249 11.08 17.40 -18.70
C TRP A 249 9.87 18.27 -18.35
N ARG A 250 9.57 19.31 -19.13
CA ARG A 250 8.46 20.23 -18.85
C ARG A 250 7.22 19.96 -19.70
N TYR A 251 7.38 19.65 -20.99
CA TYR A 251 6.27 19.55 -21.93
C TYR A 251 5.89 18.11 -22.24
N VAL A 252 6.85 17.29 -22.67
CA VAL A 252 6.61 15.87 -22.99
C VAL A 252 6.22 15.10 -21.74
N LEU A 253 6.96 15.27 -20.63
CA LEU A 253 6.66 14.60 -19.38
C LEU A 253 5.26 14.96 -18.85
N ARG A 254 4.85 16.24 -18.94
CA ARG A 254 3.51 16.65 -18.50
C ARG A 254 2.39 15.90 -19.23
N ASN A 255 2.59 15.60 -20.52
CA ASN A 255 1.64 14.81 -21.30
C ASN A 255 1.70 13.32 -20.91
N ALA A 256 2.92 12.77 -20.79
CA ALA A 256 3.15 11.39 -20.39
C ALA A 256 2.65 11.04 -18.97
N LEU A 257 2.58 12.03 -18.07
CA LEU A 257 2.12 11.85 -16.69
C LEU A 257 0.63 11.54 -16.58
N ILE A 258 -0.20 11.83 -17.60
CA ILE A 258 -1.64 11.56 -17.55
C ILE A 258 -1.90 10.06 -17.29
N GLY A 259 -1.22 9.19 -18.03
CA GLY A 259 -1.31 7.74 -17.84
C GLY A 259 -0.61 7.27 -16.57
N THR A 260 0.55 7.85 -16.25
CA THR A 260 1.37 7.45 -15.10
C THR A 260 0.68 7.74 -13.76
N VAL A 261 0.03 8.92 -13.63
CA VAL A 261 -0.71 9.30 -12.42
C VAL A 261 -1.90 8.37 -12.19
N THR A 262 -2.56 7.92 -13.27
CA THR A 262 -3.65 6.95 -13.14
C THR A 262 -3.15 5.63 -12.55
N GLN A 263 -1.95 5.18 -12.94
CA GLN A 263 -1.36 3.93 -12.43
C GLN A 263 -0.84 4.07 -11.00
N LEU A 264 -0.40 5.26 -10.59
CA LEU A 264 -0.04 5.53 -9.19
C LEU A 264 -1.26 5.54 -8.26
N GLY A 265 -2.44 5.83 -8.78
CA GLY A 265 -3.69 5.91 -8.02
C GLY A 265 -4.54 4.64 -8.05
N LEU A 266 -4.06 3.57 -8.69
CA LEU A 266 -4.66 2.23 -8.69
C LEU A 266 -3.91 1.34 -7.69
#